data_AF-A0A9P5XQ35-F1
#
_entry.id   AF-A0A9P5XQ35-F1
#
_cell.length_a   1.000
_cell.length_b   1.000
_cell.length_c   1.000
_cell.angle_alpha   90.00
_cell.angle_beta   90.00
_cell.angle_gamma   90.00
#
_symmetry.space_group_name_H-M   'P 1'
#
loop_
_entity.id
_entity.type
_entity.pdbx_description
1 polymer ?
#
loop_
_entity_poly.entity_id
_entity_poly.type
_entity_poly.pdbx_seq_one_letter_code
_entity_poly.pdbx_strand_id
1 'polypeptide(L)'
;LGIPFRTVIETDKRPRKSSWRDKSTGLGFRPGGYQPNEDDYNAYLLARDTIFSSSRGRVLRMLGGIVWRLASGIVPDSAVLDGPSLCDEVIARHGDKYFLDDGVTQEMLDIVCGVYHVPVADNQGTIVHASWWP
;
A
#
# COMPACT_ATOMS: atom_id res chain seq x y z
N LEU A 1 5.30 4.02 -33.04
CA LEU A 1 4.10 3.23 -32.67
C LEU A 1 3.90 3.39 -31.17
N GLY A 2 2.75 3.90 -30.72
CA GLY A 2 2.45 4.09 -29.31
C GLY A 2 1.90 2.81 -28.68
N ILE A 3 2.30 2.50 -27.45
CA ILE A 3 1.70 1.43 -26.65
C ILE A 3 0.47 2.02 -25.94
N PRO A 4 -0.73 1.44 -26.07
CA PRO A 4 -1.89 1.88 -25.32
C PRO A 4 -1.63 1.76 -23.82
N PHE A 5 -1.72 2.86 -23.08
CA PHE A 5 -1.65 2.85 -21.62
C PHE A 5 -3.04 2.48 -21.08
N ARG A 6 -3.18 1.29 -20.49
CA ARG A 6 -4.43 0.88 -19.82
C ARG A 6 -4.31 1.12 -18.33
N THR A 7 -4.47 2.37 -17.92
CA THR A 7 -4.39 2.74 -16.49
C THR A 7 -5.60 2.31 -15.69
N VAL A 8 -6.73 2.04 -16.34
CA VAL A 8 -8.01 1.64 -15.72
C VAL A 8 -8.82 0.70 -16.60
N ILE A 9 -9.75 -0.03 -16.01
CA ILE A 9 -10.78 -0.82 -16.72
C ILE A 9 -12.13 -0.11 -16.64
N GLU A 10 -12.76 0.12 -17.79
CA GLU A 10 -14.11 0.65 -17.88
C GLU A 10 -15.16 -0.47 -17.75
N THR A 11 -16.22 -0.25 -16.97
CA THR A 11 -17.36 -1.16 -16.89
C THR A 11 -18.69 -0.45 -16.65
N ASP A 12 -19.77 -1.01 -17.19
CA ASP A 12 -21.16 -0.57 -16.96
C ASP A 12 -21.76 -1.26 -15.72
N LYS A 13 -21.11 -2.33 -15.26
CA LYS A 13 -21.58 -3.09 -14.11
C LYS A 13 -21.18 -2.35 -12.85
N ARG A 14 -22.16 -2.03 -12.00
CA ARG A 14 -21.88 -1.49 -10.68
C ARG A 14 -20.98 -2.48 -9.91
N PRO A 15 -19.72 -2.12 -9.62
CA PRO A 15 -18.79 -3.00 -8.97
C PRO A 15 -19.20 -3.19 -7.50
N ARG A 16 -18.86 -4.35 -6.94
CA ARG A 16 -19.02 -4.58 -5.50
C ARG A 16 -18.12 -3.59 -4.77
N LYS A 17 -18.65 -2.87 -3.79
CA LYS A 17 -17.83 -2.02 -2.93
C LYS A 17 -16.78 -2.92 -2.26
N SER A 18 -15.52 -2.58 -2.47
CA SER A 18 -14.44 -3.08 -1.66
C SER A 18 -14.68 -2.60 -0.22
N SER A 19 -14.67 -3.51 0.76
CA SER A 19 -14.90 -3.16 2.17
C SER A 19 -13.61 -2.78 2.88
N TRP A 20 -12.57 -2.36 2.15
CA TRP A 20 -11.21 -2.16 2.64
C TRP A 20 -11.04 -0.90 3.53
N ARG A 21 -11.95 -0.69 4.47
CA ARG A 21 -11.78 0.28 5.56
C ARG A 21 -11.33 -0.46 6.82
N ASP A 22 -10.18 -1.13 6.72
CA ASP A 22 -9.58 -1.76 7.87
C ASP A 22 -8.80 -0.76 8.71
N LYS A 23 -8.89 -0.93 10.03
CA LYS A 23 -7.96 -0.32 10.97
C LYS A 23 -6.60 -0.97 10.71
N SER A 24 -5.65 -0.19 10.21
CA SER A 24 -4.29 -0.68 10.03
C SER A 24 -3.62 -0.91 11.38
N THR A 25 -2.85 -1.99 11.47
CA THR A 25 -1.88 -2.21 12.55
C THR A 25 -0.43 -2.06 12.08
N GLY A 26 -0.20 -1.78 10.79
CA GLY A 26 1.14 -1.70 10.18
C GLY A 26 1.98 -2.95 10.48
N LEU A 27 3.20 -2.74 11.00
CA LEU A 27 4.10 -3.79 11.50
C LEU A 27 3.77 -4.27 12.94
N GLY A 28 2.64 -3.82 13.48
CA GLY A 28 2.11 -4.14 14.79
C GLY A 28 2.55 -3.17 15.90
N PHE A 29 2.26 -3.59 17.13
CA PHE A 29 2.60 -2.86 18.35
C PHE A 29 3.97 -3.31 18.89
N ARG A 30 4.67 -2.37 19.52
CA ARG A 30 5.96 -2.57 20.20
C ARG A 30 5.87 -2.01 21.62
N PRO A 31 6.63 -2.55 22.59
CA PRO A 31 6.59 -2.07 23.97
C PRO A 31 7.11 -0.63 24.10
N GLY A 32 6.72 0.06 25.18
CA GLY A 32 7.26 1.37 25.50
C GLY A 32 8.78 1.32 25.66
N GLY A 33 9.49 2.30 25.09
CA GLY A 33 10.97 2.31 25.09
C GLY A 33 11.61 1.34 24.08
N TYR A 34 10.83 0.78 23.15
CA TYR A 34 11.34 -0.09 22.09
C TYR A 34 12.45 0.59 21.26
N GLN A 35 13.56 -0.13 21.12
CA GLN A 35 14.70 0.24 20.29
C GLN A 35 14.80 -0.75 19.13
N PRO A 36 14.47 -0.33 17.90
CA PRO A 36 14.55 -1.21 16.74
C PRO A 36 15.98 -1.67 16.50
N ASN A 37 16.13 -2.93 16.10
CA ASN A 37 17.43 -3.52 15.76
C ASN A 37 17.49 -4.01 14.30
N GLU A 38 18.58 -4.67 13.94
CA GLU A 38 18.81 -5.18 12.58
C GLU A 38 17.80 -6.27 12.18
N ASP A 39 17.44 -7.17 13.10
CA ASP A 39 16.45 -8.22 12.83
C ASP A 39 15.06 -7.63 12.57
N ASP A 40 14.68 -6.59 13.31
CA ASP A 40 13.43 -5.86 13.10
C ASP A 40 13.39 -5.20 11.71
N TYR A 41 14.52 -4.62 11.28
CA TYR A 41 14.64 -4.01 9.97
C TYR A 41 14.53 -5.06 8.86
N ASN A 42 15.21 -6.21 9.01
CA ASN A 42 15.13 -7.32 8.07
C ASN A 42 13.71 -7.89 7.97
N ALA A 43 13.00 -8.02 9.09
CA ALA A 43 11.61 -8.45 9.10
C ALA A 43 10.70 -7.46 8.35
N TYR A 44 10.92 -6.14 8.54
CA TYR A 44 10.24 -5.11 7.77
C TYR A 44 10.52 -5.23 6.26
N LEU A 45 11.79 -5.38 5.85
CA LEU A 45 12.15 -5.53 4.44
C LEU A 45 11.42 -6.72 3.80
N LEU A 46 11.39 -7.87 4.48
CA LEU A 46 10.67 -9.04 4.00
C LEU A 46 9.16 -8.77 3.82
N ALA A 47 8.52 -8.14 4.81
CA ALA A 47 7.10 -7.81 4.75
C ALA A 47 6.78 -6.83 3.61
N ARG A 48 7.61 -5.78 3.48
CA ARG A 48 7.53 -4.78 2.41
C ARG A 48 7.67 -5.42 1.03
N ASP A 49 8.70 -6.24 0.84
CA ASP A 49 9.03 -6.83 -0.45
C ASP A 49 7.98 -7.87 -0.87
N THR A 50 7.38 -8.56 0.10
CA THR A 50 6.23 -9.45 -0.12
C THR A 50 5.04 -8.69 -0.71
N ILE A 51 4.72 -7.50 -0.17
CA ILE A 51 3.64 -6.66 -0.70
C ILE A 51 3.96 -6.12 -2.08
N PHE A 52 5.17 -5.60 -2.29
CA PHE A 52 5.58 -5.09 -3.61
C PHE A 52 5.64 -6.17 -4.69
N SER A 53 5.97 -7.40 -4.31
CA SER A 53 5.98 -8.55 -5.25
C SER A 53 4.59 -9.12 -5.52
N SER A 54 3.55 -8.66 -4.81
CA SER A 54 2.17 -9.10 -5.01
C SER A 54 1.51 -8.37 -6.20
N SER A 55 0.28 -8.77 -6.54
CA SER A 55 -0.55 -8.06 -7.53
C SER A 55 -0.86 -6.60 -7.16
N ARG A 56 -0.62 -6.19 -5.90
CA ARG A 56 -0.75 -4.78 -5.45
C ARG A 56 0.49 -3.94 -5.74
N GLY A 57 1.61 -4.57 -6.07
CA GLY A 57 2.87 -3.90 -6.37
C GLY A 57 2.70 -2.80 -7.42
N ARG A 58 1.93 -3.05 -8.47
CA ARG A 58 1.66 -2.09 -9.54
C ARG A 58 0.94 -0.83 -9.04
N VAL A 59 -0.18 -0.95 -8.30
CA VAL A 59 -0.88 0.25 -7.83
C VAL A 59 -0.05 1.02 -6.82
N LEU A 60 0.68 0.33 -5.93
CA LEU A 60 1.62 0.95 -5.00
C LEU A 60 2.75 1.67 -5.75
N ARG A 61 3.25 1.06 -6.82
CA ARG A 61 4.20 1.65 -7.74
C ARG A 61 3.63 2.89 -8.41
N MET A 62 2.34 3.00 -8.66
CA MET A 62 1.73 4.20 -9.27
C MET A 62 1.44 5.33 -8.27
N LEU A 63 1.59 5.09 -6.96
CA LEU A 63 1.48 6.15 -5.96
C LEU A 63 2.67 7.12 -6.04
N GLY A 64 2.50 8.33 -5.52
CA GLY A 64 3.60 9.29 -5.37
C GLY A 64 4.43 9.07 -4.10
N GLY A 65 5.42 9.95 -3.88
CA GLY A 65 6.13 10.05 -2.61
C GLY A 65 7.09 8.90 -2.33
N ILE A 66 7.20 8.51 -1.05
CA ILE A 66 8.13 7.46 -0.60
C ILE A 66 7.74 6.09 -1.15
N VAL A 67 6.44 5.80 -1.30
CA VAL A 67 5.97 4.50 -1.79
C VAL A 67 6.48 4.21 -3.20
N TRP A 68 6.43 5.18 -4.13
CA TRP A 68 7.06 5.07 -5.46
C TRP A 68 8.53 4.69 -5.36
N ARG A 69 9.29 5.39 -4.52
CA ARG A 69 10.75 5.22 -4.41
C ARG A 69 11.09 3.81 -3.93
N LEU A 70 10.36 3.32 -2.94
CA LEU A 70 10.53 1.96 -2.42
C LEU A 70 10.10 0.90 -3.44
N ALA A 71 8.95 1.09 -4.08
CA ALA A 71 8.45 0.20 -5.12
C ALA A 71 9.40 0.12 -6.34
N SER A 72 10.15 1.19 -6.65
CA SER A 72 11.06 1.27 -7.81
C SER A 72 12.09 0.16 -7.85
N GLY A 73 12.54 -0.32 -6.69
CA GLY A 73 13.58 -1.35 -6.63
C GLY A 73 13.07 -2.76 -6.89
N ILE A 74 11.76 -2.96 -6.92
CA ILE A 74 11.13 -4.30 -6.87
C ILE A 74 10.10 -4.46 -7.99
N VAL A 75 9.28 -3.44 -8.21
CA VAL A 75 8.21 -3.45 -9.21
C VAL A 75 8.74 -2.86 -10.52
N PRO A 76 8.87 -3.66 -11.59
CA PRO A 76 9.39 -3.17 -12.86
C PRO A 76 8.39 -2.22 -13.53
N ASP A 77 8.90 -1.29 -14.34
CA ASP A 77 8.04 -0.35 -15.08
C ASP A 77 7.08 -1.06 -16.03
N SER A 78 7.43 -2.26 -16.52
CA SER A 78 6.54 -3.09 -17.34
C SER A 78 5.25 -3.46 -16.61
N ALA A 79 5.28 -3.69 -15.29
CA ALA A 79 4.08 -4.01 -14.52
C ALA A 79 3.06 -2.86 -14.55
N VAL A 80 3.53 -1.61 -14.62
CA VAL A 80 2.64 -0.43 -14.76
C VAL A 80 1.97 -0.41 -16.14
N LEU A 81 2.69 -0.84 -17.18
CA LEU A 81 2.18 -0.86 -18.55
C LEU A 81 1.17 -1.99 -18.79
N ASP A 82 1.25 -3.09 -18.03
CA ASP A 82 0.32 -4.22 -18.12
C ASP A 82 -1.11 -3.88 -17.65
N GLY A 83 -1.25 -2.85 -16.82
CA GLY A 83 -2.53 -2.39 -16.27
C GLY A 83 -3.00 -3.14 -15.03
N PRO A 84 -4.19 -2.82 -14.50
CA PRO A 84 -4.73 -3.39 -13.27
C PRO A 84 -5.00 -4.90 -13.37
N SER A 85 -4.71 -5.62 -12.30
CA SER A 85 -4.85 -7.09 -12.22
C SER A 85 -6.10 -7.56 -11.47
N LEU A 86 -6.53 -6.81 -10.47
CA LEU A 86 -7.63 -7.14 -9.55
C LEU A 86 -8.89 -6.32 -9.84
N CYS A 87 -8.75 -5.06 -10.26
CA CYS A 87 -9.86 -4.18 -10.63
C CYS A 87 -10.96 -4.06 -9.55
N ASP A 88 -10.55 -4.02 -8.28
CA ASP A 88 -11.45 -4.08 -7.14
C ASP A 88 -11.74 -2.72 -6.49
N GLU A 89 -11.19 -1.63 -7.01
CA GLU A 89 -11.43 -0.26 -6.53
C GLU A 89 -11.99 0.64 -7.62
N VAL A 90 -13.03 1.41 -7.28
CA VAL A 90 -13.60 2.41 -8.18
C VAL A 90 -12.86 3.73 -8.02
N ILE A 91 -12.05 4.10 -8.99
CA ILE A 91 -11.28 5.34 -8.93
C ILE A 91 -12.02 6.53 -9.57
N ALA A 92 -12.96 6.26 -10.49
CA ALA A 92 -13.78 7.30 -11.11
C ALA A 92 -15.13 6.78 -11.61
N ARG A 93 -16.04 7.72 -11.87
CA ARG A 93 -17.34 7.46 -12.51
C ARG A 93 -17.63 8.54 -13.54
N HIS A 94 -18.16 8.16 -14.70
CA HIS A 94 -18.64 9.08 -15.72
C HIS A 94 -19.98 8.58 -16.29
N GLY A 95 -21.08 9.29 -16.01
CA GLY A 95 -22.42 8.80 -16.32
C GLY A 95 -22.70 7.45 -15.67
N ASP A 96 -22.98 6.45 -16.48
CA ASP A 96 -23.24 5.06 -16.06
C ASP A 96 -21.99 4.17 -16.11
N LYS A 97 -20.82 4.74 -16.46
CA LYS A 97 -19.54 4.04 -16.51
C LYS A 97 -18.79 4.15 -15.19
N TYR A 98 -18.17 3.05 -14.79
CA TYR A 98 -17.22 2.96 -13.68
C TYR A 98 -15.82 2.70 -14.22
N PHE A 99 -14.82 3.35 -13.64
CA PHE A 99 -13.41 3.13 -13.94
C PHE A 99 -12.76 2.45 -12.74
N LEU A 100 -12.24 1.26 -12.99
CA LEU A 100 -11.69 0.36 -11.99
C LEU A 100 -10.16 0.33 -12.05
N ASP A 101 -9.57 0.23 -10.88
CA ASP A 101 -8.15 -0.03 -10.68
C ASP A 101 -7.99 -1.02 -9.51
N ASP A 102 -6.76 -1.41 -9.19
CA ASP A 102 -6.46 -2.21 -8.00
C ASP A 102 -6.52 -1.31 -6.76
N GLY A 103 -7.28 -1.68 -5.74
CA GLY A 103 -7.30 -0.97 -4.46
C GLY A 103 -6.00 -1.08 -3.66
N VAL A 104 -5.80 -0.12 -2.75
CA VAL A 104 -4.72 -0.12 -1.76
C VAL A 104 -5.31 0.14 -0.39
N THR A 105 -4.96 -0.67 0.60
CA THR A 105 -5.42 -0.49 1.98
C THR A 105 -4.44 0.36 2.79
N GLN A 106 -4.92 1.01 3.85
CA GLN A 106 -4.04 1.74 4.76
C GLN A 106 -3.00 0.81 5.42
N GLU A 107 -3.38 -0.44 5.70
CA GLU A 107 -2.46 -1.44 6.24
C GLU A 107 -1.30 -1.73 5.29
N MET A 108 -1.57 -1.88 4.00
CA MET A 108 -0.51 -2.03 3.00
C MET A 108 0.41 -0.82 2.99
N LEU A 109 -0.14 0.40 3.02
CA LEU A 109 0.63 1.64 3.06
C LEU A 109 1.50 1.72 4.32
N ASP A 110 0.94 1.41 5.47
CA ASP A 110 1.66 1.43 6.74
C ASP A 110 2.78 0.40 6.76
N ILE A 111 2.55 -0.83 6.27
CA ILE A 111 3.59 -1.86 6.18
C ILE A 111 4.72 -1.42 5.23
N VAL A 112 4.41 -0.96 4.01
CA VAL A 112 5.47 -0.57 3.05
C VAL A 112 6.19 0.70 3.46
N CYS A 113 5.53 1.59 4.19
CA CYS A 113 6.14 2.75 4.83
C CYS A 113 6.79 2.40 6.19
N GLY A 114 6.87 1.12 6.56
CA GLY A 114 7.58 0.68 7.76
C GLY A 114 7.00 1.20 9.07
N VAL A 115 5.69 1.45 9.12
CA VAL A 115 5.00 2.03 10.27
C VAL A 115 4.78 0.96 11.34
N TYR A 116 5.12 1.29 12.59
CA TYR A 116 4.83 0.49 13.79
C TYR A 116 4.34 1.40 14.93
N HIS A 117 3.67 0.79 15.91
CA HIS A 117 3.00 1.53 16.98
C HIS A 117 3.71 1.33 18.33
N VAL A 118 4.00 2.42 19.03
CA VAL A 118 4.63 2.40 20.36
C VAL A 118 3.75 3.15 21.38
N PRO A 119 3.36 2.53 22.51
CA PRO A 119 2.63 3.22 23.57
C PRO A 119 3.56 4.21 24.29
N VAL A 120 3.05 5.40 24.59
CA VAL A 120 3.75 6.39 25.42
C VAL A 120 3.66 5.95 26.88
N ALA A 121 4.82 5.75 27.53
CA ALA A 121 4.91 5.18 28.89
C ALA A 121 4.09 5.95 29.95
N ASP A 122 3.97 7.28 29.80
CA ASP A 122 3.40 8.15 30.84
C ASP A 122 1.94 8.57 30.60
N ASN A 123 1.34 8.19 29.47
CA ASN A 123 -0.05 8.55 29.13
C ASN A 123 -0.84 7.30 28.71
N GLN A 124 -1.73 6.85 29.60
CA GLN A 124 -2.62 5.68 29.44
C GLN A 124 -3.54 5.78 28.22
N GLY A 125 -3.00 5.60 27.00
CA GLY A 125 -3.76 5.53 25.76
C GLY A 125 -3.13 6.19 24.54
N THR A 126 -2.06 6.97 24.68
CA THR A 126 -1.42 7.62 23.52
C THR A 126 -0.51 6.63 22.80
N ILE A 127 -0.74 6.44 21.50
CA ILE A 127 0.08 5.61 20.61
C ILE A 127 0.85 6.52 19.65
N VAL A 128 2.17 6.36 19.61
CA VAL A 128 3.03 6.99 18.61
C VAL A 128 3.10 6.08 17.39
N HIS A 129 2.92 6.66 16.21
CA HIS A 129 3.15 6.01 14.92
C HIS A 129 4.59 6.30 14.52
N ALA A 130 5.47 5.33 14.72
CA ALA A 130 6.87 5.42 14.34
C ALA A 130 7.08 4.76 12.96
N SER A 131 8.13 5.14 12.25
CA SER A 131 8.45 4.62 10.92
C SER A 131 9.96 4.43 10.74
N TRP A 132 10.33 3.48 9.89
CA TRP A 132 11.71 3.32 9.38
C TRP A 132 12.14 4.43 8.42
N TRP A 133 11.23 5.30 7.99
CA TRP A 133 11.52 6.43 7.09
C TRP A 133 11.23 7.79 7.77
N PRO A 134 12.02 8.83 7.48
CA PRO A 134 11.82 10.19 8.01
C PRO A 134 10.54 10.87 7.52
#